data_AF-A0A9D5BVM0-F1
#
_entry.id   AF-A0A9D5BVM0-F1
#
_cell.length_a   1.000
_cell.length_b   1.000
_cell.length_c   1.000
_cell.angle_alpha   90.00
_cell.angle_beta   90.00
_cell.angle_gamma   90.00
#
_symmetry.space_group_name_H-M   'P 1'
#
loop_
_entity.id
_entity.type
_entity.pdbx_description
1 polymer ?
#
loop_
_entity_poly.entity_id
_entity_poly.type
_entity_poly.pdbx_seq_one_letter_code
_entity_poly.pdbx_strand_id
1 'polypeptide(L)'
;MGGQTQAERKLRVLCLHGFRTSGEIMKKQLLGKWPEEVTSRFDFFFPDGPWPATGKSEVEAFFPPPYYEWYQYNKDFSVYKKLDDCIAFIEDLMIKHGPFDGLLGFSQGSILSAAVTGMQIKGTAFRSVPRVKFVVLMSGARFTAPEVAEKIYPDKITCPSVHFLGDADFLKKEGELLSQTFVKPVIIRHAKGHTVPRLDGESVKTMLGFIDRIEDSCASSHIDEKVELVELECVA
;
A
#
# COMPACT_ATOMS: atom_id res chain seq x y z
N MET A 1 2.08 -30.30 29.64
CA MET A 1 2.27 -30.27 28.18
C MET A 1 2.19 -28.81 27.76
N GLY A 2 3.34 -28.19 27.50
CA GLY A 2 3.39 -26.79 27.09
C GLY A 2 2.85 -26.66 25.67
N GLY A 3 1.66 -26.09 25.53
CA GLY A 3 1.15 -25.69 24.23
C GLY A 3 2.11 -24.67 23.65
N GLN A 4 2.79 -25.03 22.56
CA GLN A 4 3.46 -24.04 21.73
C GLN A 4 2.35 -23.14 21.17
N THR A 5 2.20 -21.94 21.73
CA THR A 5 1.50 -20.86 21.07
C THR A 5 2.19 -20.67 19.73
N GLN A 6 1.52 -21.06 18.65
CA GLN A 6 1.96 -20.77 17.29
C GLN A 6 2.14 -19.25 17.22
N ALA A 7 3.38 -18.78 17.11
CA ALA A 7 3.66 -17.36 17.01
C ALA A 7 2.83 -16.82 15.83
N GLU A 8 1.95 -15.86 16.11
CA GLU A 8 1.07 -15.29 15.09
C GLU A 8 1.93 -14.74 13.94
N ARG A 9 1.61 -15.16 12.72
CA ARG A 9 2.35 -14.75 11.52
C ARG A 9 2.13 -13.26 11.30
N LYS A 10 3.21 -12.49 11.19
CA LYS A 10 3.15 -11.07 10.83
C LYS A 10 2.49 -10.84 9.48
N LEU A 11 1.74 -9.76 9.36
CA LEU A 11 1.14 -9.32 8.09
C LEU A 11 2.24 -8.90 7.12
N ARG A 12 2.33 -9.54 5.97
CA ARG A 12 3.39 -9.25 5.00
C ARG A 12 2.98 -8.14 4.06
N VAL A 13 3.77 -7.08 3.99
CA VAL A 13 3.37 -5.83 3.32
C VAL A 13 4.39 -5.40 2.29
N LEU A 14 3.92 -5.19 1.06
CA LEU A 14 4.72 -4.59 -0.01
C LEU A 14 4.66 -3.06 0.11
N CYS A 15 5.81 -2.44 0.32
CA CYS A 15 5.95 -1.01 0.57
C CYS A 15 6.42 -0.26 -0.68
N LEU A 16 5.54 0.56 -1.27
CA LEU A 16 5.83 1.35 -2.47
C LEU A 16 6.23 2.79 -2.09
N HIS A 17 7.45 3.17 -2.46
CA HIS A 17 8.03 4.47 -2.10
C HIS A 17 7.48 5.64 -2.94
N GLY A 18 7.79 6.86 -2.54
CA GLY A 18 7.35 8.09 -3.23
C GLY A 18 8.15 8.41 -4.49
N PHE A 19 7.71 9.44 -5.21
CA PHE A 19 8.40 9.90 -6.42
C PHE A 19 9.83 10.35 -6.11
N ARG A 20 10.82 9.83 -6.86
CA ARG A 20 12.25 10.13 -6.69
C ARG A 20 12.78 9.87 -5.29
N THR A 21 12.37 8.75 -4.71
CA THR A 21 12.95 8.20 -3.48
C THR A 21 13.40 6.77 -3.73
N SER A 22 13.62 5.97 -2.69
CA SER A 22 13.95 4.55 -2.80
C SER A 22 13.23 3.75 -1.71
N GLY A 23 13.22 2.43 -1.84
CA GLY A 23 12.71 1.52 -0.81
C GLY A 23 13.45 1.72 0.51
N GLU A 24 14.77 1.89 0.47
CA GLU A 24 15.59 2.13 1.67
C GLU A 24 15.28 3.47 2.35
N ILE A 25 15.01 4.54 1.58
CA ILE A 25 14.59 5.83 2.15
C ILE A 25 13.22 5.68 2.81
N MET A 26 12.26 5.03 2.15
CA MET A 26 10.94 4.77 2.72
C MET A 26 11.03 3.96 4.01
N LYS A 27 11.86 2.91 4.04
CA LYS A 27 12.13 2.09 5.23
C LYS A 27 12.64 2.95 6.39
N LYS A 28 13.66 3.77 6.17
CA LYS A 28 14.20 4.68 7.20
C LYS A 28 13.15 5.65 7.72
N GLN A 29 12.36 6.24 6.81
CA GLN A 29 11.31 7.17 7.19
C GLN A 29 10.18 6.50 7.97
N LEU A 30 9.70 5.34 7.54
CA LEU A 30 8.61 4.62 8.19
C LEU A 30 9.05 4.12 9.57
N LEU A 31 10.13 3.35 9.64
CA LEU A 31 10.62 2.75 10.89
C LEU A 31 11.15 3.79 11.89
N GLY A 32 11.61 4.96 11.42
CA GLY A 32 12.02 6.07 12.30
C GLY A 32 10.88 6.94 12.81
N LYS A 33 9.67 6.81 12.25
CA LYS A 33 8.50 7.66 12.59
C LYS A 33 7.35 6.88 13.22
N TRP A 34 7.22 5.59 12.94
CA TRP A 34 6.17 4.74 13.49
C TRP A 34 6.69 3.97 14.71
N PRO A 35 5.90 3.83 15.77
CA PRO A 35 6.32 3.12 16.97
C PRO A 35 6.45 1.62 16.73
N GLU A 36 7.24 0.96 17.58
CA GLU A 36 7.50 -0.48 17.53
C GLU A 36 6.22 -1.30 17.67
N GLU A 37 5.27 -0.86 18.50
CA GLU A 37 3.97 -1.52 18.70
C GLU A 37 3.15 -1.65 17.40
N VAL A 38 3.34 -0.74 16.44
CA VAL A 38 2.72 -0.82 15.10
C VAL A 38 3.62 -1.58 14.15
N THR A 39 4.91 -1.21 14.06
CA THR A 39 5.82 -1.78 13.06
C THR A 39 6.13 -3.25 13.30
N SER A 40 6.11 -3.72 14.54
CA SER A 40 6.34 -5.12 14.89
C SER A 40 5.26 -6.08 14.39
N ARG A 41 4.05 -5.58 14.07
CA ARG A 41 2.92 -6.35 13.52
C ARG A 41 3.07 -6.70 12.04
N PHE A 42 4.01 -6.05 11.35
CA PHE A 42 4.23 -6.23 9.91
C PHE A 42 5.58 -6.87 9.59
N ASP A 43 5.61 -7.63 8.50
CA ASP A 43 6.82 -7.99 7.76
C ASP A 43 6.89 -7.16 6.48
N PHE A 44 7.70 -6.10 6.49
CA PHE A 44 7.75 -5.12 5.41
C PHE A 44 8.78 -5.48 4.33
N PHE A 45 8.36 -5.40 3.07
CA PHE A 45 9.23 -5.53 1.90
C PHE A 45 9.32 -4.20 1.15
N PHE A 46 10.51 -3.61 1.08
CA PHE A 46 10.75 -2.29 0.50
C PHE A 46 11.58 -2.38 -0.80
N PRO A 47 10.95 -2.60 -1.96
CA PRO A 47 11.64 -2.57 -3.24
C PRO A 47 11.89 -1.14 -3.74
N ASP A 48 12.80 -1.04 -4.71
CA ASP A 48 12.97 0.15 -5.52
C ASP A 48 12.08 0.10 -6.76
N GLY A 49 11.66 1.28 -7.22
CA GLY A 49 10.99 1.44 -8.50
C GLY A 49 11.90 1.09 -9.68
N PRO A 50 11.34 0.65 -10.82
CA PRO A 50 12.12 0.11 -11.93
C PRO A 50 12.96 1.16 -12.68
N TRP A 51 12.66 2.46 -12.51
CA TRP A 51 13.30 3.52 -13.28
C TRP A 51 14.17 4.41 -12.40
N PRO A 52 15.46 4.60 -12.72
CA PRO A 52 16.26 5.64 -12.07
C PRO A 52 15.61 7.03 -12.26
N ALA A 53 15.63 7.84 -11.21
CA ALA A 53 15.12 9.20 -11.26
C ALA A 53 15.90 10.05 -12.26
N THR A 54 15.19 10.78 -13.12
CA THR A 54 15.82 11.62 -14.16
C THR A 54 15.96 13.09 -13.73
N GLY A 55 15.60 13.42 -12.49
CA GLY A 55 15.70 14.79 -12.00
C GLY A 55 15.86 14.85 -10.49
N LYS A 56 15.82 16.07 -9.97
CA LYS A 56 16.06 16.38 -8.55
C LYS A 56 15.10 15.64 -7.63
N SER A 57 15.62 15.10 -6.54
CA SER A 57 14.83 14.55 -5.45
C SER A 57 14.64 15.61 -4.36
N GLU A 58 13.43 15.71 -3.81
CA GLU A 58 13.16 16.64 -2.69
C GLU A 58 13.82 16.19 -1.38
N VAL A 59 14.25 14.94 -1.30
CA VAL A 59 14.87 14.37 -0.10
C VAL A 59 16.40 14.37 -0.14
N GLU A 60 17.02 14.89 -1.20
CA GLU A 60 18.47 14.80 -1.43
C GLU A 60 19.33 15.50 -0.35
N ALA A 61 18.78 16.51 0.31
CA ALA A 61 19.44 17.19 1.41
C ALA A 61 19.60 16.31 2.67
N PHE A 62 18.82 15.23 2.77
CA PHE A 62 18.77 14.34 3.94
C PHE A 62 19.16 12.90 3.61
N PHE A 63 18.94 12.46 2.38
CA PHE A 63 19.19 11.10 1.93
C PHE A 63 19.95 11.11 0.61
N PRO A 64 21.14 10.51 0.51
CA PRO A 64 21.88 10.44 -0.74
C PRO A 64 21.19 9.52 -1.78
N PRO A 65 21.51 9.65 -3.08
CA PRO A 65 21.05 8.74 -4.14
C PRO A 65 21.55 7.29 -3.89
N PRO A 66 20.99 6.28 -4.61
CA PRO A 66 20.12 6.38 -5.78
C PRO A 66 18.65 6.70 -5.45
N TYR A 67 17.97 7.30 -6.43
CA TYR A 67 16.53 7.56 -6.40
C TYR A 67 15.86 6.92 -7.61
N TYR A 68 14.61 6.55 -7.44
CA TYR A 68 13.82 5.82 -8.40
C TYR A 68 12.44 6.43 -8.57
N GLU A 69 11.81 6.10 -9.69
CA GLU A 69 10.46 6.48 -10.05
C GLU A 69 9.72 5.21 -10.48
N TRP A 70 8.46 5.09 -10.08
CA TRP A 70 7.61 3.99 -10.52
C TRP A 70 7.14 4.21 -11.96
N TYR A 71 6.69 5.43 -12.24
CA TYR A 71 6.29 5.92 -13.57
C TYR A 71 6.59 7.42 -13.68
N GLN A 72 6.61 7.96 -14.90
CA GLN A 72 6.73 9.41 -15.13
C GLN A 72 5.36 10.03 -15.43
N TYR A 73 5.21 11.32 -15.16
CA TYR A 73 3.99 12.06 -15.45
C TYR A 73 4.29 13.49 -15.95
N ASN A 74 3.35 14.10 -16.66
CA ASN A 74 3.40 15.52 -17.01
C ASN A 74 2.85 16.40 -15.88
N LYS A 75 3.15 17.71 -15.90
CA LYS A 75 2.87 18.64 -14.78
C LYS A 75 1.40 18.70 -14.35
N ASP A 76 0.48 18.45 -15.28
CA ASP A 76 -0.97 18.47 -15.10
C ASP A 76 -1.57 17.09 -14.84
N PHE A 77 -0.75 16.04 -14.70
CA PHE A 77 -1.18 14.67 -14.40
C PHE A 77 -2.17 14.08 -15.42
N SER A 78 -2.13 14.53 -16.67
CA SER A 78 -2.99 14.03 -17.75
C SER A 78 -2.33 12.91 -18.56
N VAL A 79 -1.01 12.73 -18.44
CA VAL A 79 -0.24 11.71 -19.16
C VAL A 79 0.70 10.99 -18.20
N TYR A 80 0.64 9.66 -18.21
CA TYR A 80 1.51 8.80 -17.43
C TYR A 80 2.37 7.94 -18.38
N LYS A 81 3.69 8.08 -18.31
CA LYS A 81 4.63 7.33 -19.13
C LYS A 81 5.19 6.16 -18.32
N LYS A 82 5.37 5.01 -18.99
CA LYS A 82 5.86 3.75 -18.39
C LYS A 82 4.95 3.19 -17.28
N LEU A 83 3.69 3.62 -17.22
CA LEU A 83 2.75 3.14 -16.22
C LEU A 83 2.41 1.66 -16.45
N ASP A 84 2.17 1.25 -17.69
CA ASP A 84 1.88 -0.16 -18.01
C ASP A 84 3.08 -1.07 -17.66
N ASP A 85 4.31 -0.64 -17.98
CA ASP A 85 5.54 -1.37 -17.59
C ASP A 85 5.67 -1.45 -16.06
N CYS A 86 5.33 -0.39 -15.34
CA CYS A 86 5.33 -0.37 -13.88
C CYS A 86 4.30 -1.33 -13.29
N ILE A 87 3.10 -1.41 -13.87
CA ILE A 87 2.03 -2.31 -13.43
C ILE A 87 2.51 -3.76 -13.58
N ALA A 88 3.06 -4.11 -14.75
CA ALA A 88 3.63 -5.44 -14.99
C ALA A 88 4.78 -5.75 -14.02
N PHE A 89 5.68 -4.79 -13.79
CA PHE A 89 6.78 -4.95 -12.83
C PHE A 89 6.30 -5.23 -11.41
N ILE A 90 5.25 -4.53 -10.93
CA ILE A 90 4.68 -4.78 -9.60
C ILE A 90 4.01 -6.16 -9.54
N GLU A 91 3.31 -6.58 -10.59
CA GLU A 91 2.70 -7.93 -10.65
C GLU A 91 3.78 -9.02 -10.58
N ASP A 92 4.84 -8.90 -11.38
CA ASP A 92 5.99 -9.83 -11.35
C ASP A 92 6.68 -9.86 -9.97
N LEU A 93 6.81 -8.70 -9.34
CA LEU A 93 7.36 -8.60 -7.98
C LEU A 93 6.46 -9.33 -6.98
N MET A 94 5.14 -9.14 -7.07
CA MET A 94 4.17 -9.82 -6.22
C MET A 94 4.16 -11.34 -6.45
N ILE A 95 4.36 -11.80 -7.69
CA ILE A 95 4.52 -13.24 -8.01
C ILE A 95 5.79 -13.79 -7.37
N LYS A 96 6.93 -13.12 -7.60
CA LYS A 96 8.25 -13.62 -7.20
C LYS A 96 8.48 -13.58 -5.69
N HIS A 97 8.00 -12.52 -5.06
CA HIS A 97 8.28 -12.25 -3.66
C HIS A 97 7.06 -12.42 -2.77
N GLY A 98 5.86 -12.66 -3.29
CA GLY A 98 4.66 -12.86 -2.48
C GLY A 98 4.62 -14.20 -1.72
N PRO A 99 3.48 -14.55 -1.11
CA PRO A 99 2.28 -13.72 -1.04
C PRO A 99 2.48 -12.49 -0.14
N PHE A 100 1.77 -11.41 -0.47
CA PHE A 100 1.64 -10.20 0.35
C PHE A 100 0.19 -10.08 0.83
N ASP A 101 0.00 -9.80 2.12
CA ASP A 101 -1.34 -9.57 2.67
C ASP A 101 -1.83 -8.15 2.36
N GLY A 102 -0.93 -7.17 2.33
CA GLY A 102 -1.29 -5.77 2.14
C GLY A 102 -0.27 -4.97 1.35
N LEU A 103 -0.68 -3.78 0.95
CA LEU A 103 0.21 -2.78 0.34
C LEU A 103 0.30 -1.54 1.23
N LEU A 104 1.47 -0.95 1.31
CA LEU A 104 1.69 0.33 1.99
C LEU A 104 2.37 1.28 1.02
N GLY A 105 1.77 2.43 0.77
CA GLY A 105 2.27 3.41 -0.17
C GLY A 105 2.56 4.75 0.47
N PHE A 106 3.53 5.49 -0.09
CA PHE A 106 3.66 6.93 0.10
C PHE A 106 3.61 7.66 -1.24
N SER A 107 2.84 8.74 -1.36
CA SER A 107 2.77 9.59 -2.55
C SER A 107 2.49 8.76 -3.81
N GLN A 108 3.41 8.74 -4.79
CA GLN A 108 3.34 7.87 -5.98
C GLN A 108 3.05 6.40 -5.63
N GLY A 109 3.68 5.86 -4.59
CA GLY A 109 3.41 4.50 -4.13
C GLY A 109 2.00 4.31 -3.58
N SER A 110 1.39 5.33 -2.95
CA SER A 110 -0.02 5.28 -2.52
C SER A 110 -0.97 5.26 -3.70
N ILE A 111 -0.68 6.04 -4.73
CA ILE A 111 -1.46 6.05 -5.98
C ILE A 111 -1.46 4.65 -6.60
N LEU A 112 -0.29 4.00 -6.65
CA LEU A 112 -0.15 2.63 -7.16
C LEU A 112 -0.82 1.59 -6.27
N SER A 113 -0.64 1.66 -4.95
CA SER A 113 -1.30 0.72 -4.02
C SER A 113 -2.81 0.74 -4.15
N ALA A 114 -3.42 1.94 -4.27
CA ALA A 114 -4.84 2.06 -4.57
C ALA A 114 -5.18 1.48 -5.95
N ALA A 115 -4.36 1.76 -6.96
CA ALA A 115 -4.59 1.29 -8.31
C ALA A 115 -4.54 -0.24 -8.43
N VAL A 116 -3.60 -0.91 -7.75
CA VAL A 116 -3.51 -2.37 -7.68
C VAL A 116 -4.84 -2.96 -7.19
N THR A 117 -5.37 -2.44 -6.07
CA THR A 117 -6.65 -2.94 -5.53
C THR A 117 -7.83 -2.69 -6.45
N GLY A 118 -7.90 -1.52 -7.09
CA GLY A 118 -8.92 -1.22 -8.07
C GLY A 118 -8.87 -2.15 -9.28
N MET A 119 -7.67 -2.37 -9.82
CA MET A 119 -7.44 -3.27 -10.96
C MET A 119 -7.73 -4.73 -10.62
N GLN A 120 -7.43 -5.20 -9.40
CA GLN A 120 -7.83 -6.54 -8.94
C GLN A 120 -9.34 -6.70 -8.89
N ILE A 121 -10.09 -5.69 -8.41
CA ILE A 121 -11.56 -5.73 -8.35
C ILE A 121 -12.17 -5.71 -9.75
N LYS A 122 -11.68 -4.83 -10.64
CA LYS A 122 -12.13 -4.80 -12.04
C LYS A 122 -11.69 -6.02 -12.84
N GLY A 123 -10.69 -6.74 -12.33
CA GLY A 123 -10.02 -7.80 -13.07
C GLY A 123 -9.30 -7.26 -14.30
N THR A 124 -8.71 -6.07 -14.29
CA THR A 124 -7.96 -5.51 -15.43
C THR A 124 -6.47 -5.85 -15.40
N ALA A 125 -5.89 -6.06 -14.22
CA ALA A 125 -4.50 -6.50 -13.99
C ALA A 125 -4.39 -7.24 -12.63
N PHE A 126 -3.20 -7.74 -12.27
CA PHE A 126 -2.95 -8.42 -10.98
C PHE A 126 -3.81 -9.67 -10.78
N ARG A 127 -4.05 -10.42 -11.86
CA ARG A 127 -4.90 -11.63 -11.86
C ARG A 127 -4.13 -12.87 -11.42
N SER A 128 -2.80 -12.83 -11.53
CA SER A 128 -1.91 -13.96 -11.24
C SER A 128 -1.40 -13.97 -9.79
N VAL A 129 -1.88 -13.06 -8.95
CA VAL A 129 -1.46 -12.90 -7.55
C VAL A 129 -2.67 -12.91 -6.62
N PRO A 130 -2.52 -13.36 -5.35
CA PRO A 130 -3.59 -13.31 -4.37
C PRO A 130 -4.16 -11.89 -4.21
N ARG A 131 -5.42 -11.80 -3.81
CA ARG A 131 -6.06 -10.51 -3.53
C ARG A 131 -5.37 -9.80 -2.38
N VAL A 132 -5.10 -8.50 -2.56
CA VAL A 132 -4.63 -7.62 -1.50
C VAL A 132 -5.75 -7.45 -0.47
N LYS A 133 -5.46 -7.78 0.78
CA LYS A 133 -6.44 -7.81 1.88
C LYS A 133 -6.60 -6.44 2.54
N PHE A 134 -5.60 -5.57 2.45
CA PHE A 134 -5.68 -4.20 2.95
C PHE A 134 -4.66 -3.26 2.30
N VAL A 135 -4.92 -1.96 2.38
CA VAL A 135 -3.96 -0.93 1.98
C VAL A 135 -3.77 0.17 3.01
N VAL A 136 -2.54 0.64 3.12
CA VAL A 136 -2.13 1.78 3.93
C VAL A 136 -1.61 2.87 3.00
N LEU A 137 -2.33 3.99 2.90
CA LEU A 137 -2.13 5.00 1.87
C LEU A 137 -1.74 6.33 2.52
N MET A 138 -0.48 6.76 2.34
CA MET A 138 0.01 8.03 2.86
C MET A 138 0.16 9.05 1.74
N SER A 139 -0.50 10.21 1.86
CA SER A 139 -0.43 11.29 0.86
C SER A 139 -0.72 10.84 -0.57
N GLY A 140 -1.71 9.97 -0.76
CA GLY A 140 -2.10 9.45 -2.08
C GLY A 140 -2.98 10.41 -2.88
N ALA A 141 -3.15 10.09 -4.17
CA ALA A 141 -4.06 10.77 -5.09
C ALA A 141 -4.67 9.73 -6.07
N ARG A 142 -5.58 10.18 -6.94
CA ARG A 142 -6.13 9.34 -8.02
C ARG A 142 -5.37 9.55 -9.32
N PHE A 143 -5.33 8.53 -10.16
CA PHE A 143 -5.05 8.73 -11.58
C PHE A 143 -6.21 9.51 -12.22
N THR A 144 -5.90 10.54 -13.00
CA THR A 144 -6.89 11.51 -13.51
C THR A 144 -7.16 11.40 -15.00
N ALA A 145 -6.23 10.83 -15.78
CA ALA A 145 -6.45 10.56 -17.20
C ALA A 145 -7.62 9.58 -17.38
N PRO A 146 -8.69 9.91 -18.14
CA PRO A 146 -9.90 9.10 -18.21
C PRO A 146 -9.65 7.64 -18.60
N GLU A 147 -8.81 7.40 -19.60
CA GLU A 147 -8.46 6.07 -20.11
C GLU A 147 -7.67 5.22 -19.11
N VAL A 148 -6.96 5.86 -18.18
CA VAL A 148 -6.24 5.20 -17.09
C VAL A 148 -7.20 4.96 -15.92
N ALA A 149 -7.99 5.97 -15.56
CA ALA A 149 -8.98 5.87 -14.49
C ALA A 149 -10.02 4.79 -14.78
N GLU A 150 -10.47 4.65 -16.03
CA GLU A 150 -11.40 3.60 -16.46
C GLU A 150 -10.83 2.20 -16.25
N LYS A 151 -9.54 1.97 -16.48
CA LYS A 151 -8.90 0.68 -16.23
C LYS A 151 -8.72 0.38 -14.75
N ILE A 152 -8.64 1.40 -13.91
CA ILE A 152 -8.24 1.29 -12.51
C ILE A 152 -9.44 1.26 -11.56
N TYR A 153 -10.37 2.20 -11.68
CA TYR A 153 -11.37 2.43 -10.64
C TYR A 153 -12.69 1.69 -10.94
N PRO A 154 -13.12 0.76 -10.07
CA PRO A 154 -14.52 0.34 -10.00
C PRO A 154 -15.37 1.47 -9.36
N ASP A 155 -16.68 1.26 -9.22
CA ASP A 155 -17.56 2.21 -8.52
C ASP A 155 -17.09 2.49 -7.08
N LYS A 156 -16.68 1.42 -6.38
CA LYS A 156 -16.05 1.47 -5.07
C LYS A 156 -14.99 0.39 -4.89
N ILE A 157 -13.90 0.73 -4.23
CA ILE A 157 -12.87 -0.21 -3.81
C ILE A 157 -13.29 -0.80 -2.45
N THR A 158 -13.52 -2.11 -2.42
CA THR A 158 -13.96 -2.84 -1.22
C THR A 158 -12.80 -3.30 -0.32
N CYS A 159 -11.56 -3.21 -0.80
CA CYS A 159 -10.37 -3.50 0.00
C CYS A 159 -10.29 -2.54 1.20
N PRO A 160 -10.22 -3.05 2.45
CA PRO A 160 -10.02 -2.22 3.63
C PRO A 160 -8.83 -1.26 3.50
N SER A 161 -9.04 0.01 3.86
CA SER A 161 -7.99 1.03 3.71
C SER A 161 -7.83 1.92 4.94
N VAL A 162 -6.58 2.32 5.19
CA VAL A 162 -6.23 3.46 6.05
C VAL A 162 -5.60 4.54 5.17
N HIS A 163 -6.09 5.77 5.29
CA HIS A 163 -5.58 6.93 4.59
C HIS A 163 -4.98 7.92 5.58
N PHE A 164 -3.69 8.21 5.41
CA PHE A 164 -3.02 9.30 6.12
C PHE A 164 -3.07 10.56 5.28
N LEU A 165 -3.69 11.61 5.84
CA LEU A 165 -3.91 12.89 5.18
C LEU A 165 -3.22 14.01 5.96
N GLY A 166 -2.27 14.69 5.32
CA GLY A 166 -1.59 15.84 5.88
C GLY A 166 -2.38 17.13 5.69
N ASP A 167 -2.61 17.89 6.75
CA ASP A 167 -3.39 19.13 6.68
C ASP A 167 -2.67 20.25 5.92
N ALA A 168 -1.34 20.21 5.90
CA ALA A 168 -0.49 21.11 5.12
C ALA A 168 0.04 20.46 3.83
N ASP A 169 -0.49 19.30 3.44
CA ASP A 169 -0.07 18.59 2.22
C ASP A 169 -0.70 19.25 1.00
N PHE A 170 0.09 19.50 -0.04
CA PHE A 170 -0.41 20.06 -1.30
C PHE A 170 -1.33 19.09 -2.04
N LEU A 171 -1.27 17.78 -1.74
CA LEU A 171 -2.19 16.75 -2.24
C LEU A 171 -3.36 16.47 -1.29
N LYS A 172 -3.60 17.30 -0.27
CA LYS A 172 -4.67 17.04 0.73
C LYS A 172 -6.01 16.75 0.07
N LYS A 173 -6.43 17.60 -0.87
CA LYS A 173 -7.73 17.48 -1.55
C LYS A 173 -7.79 16.21 -2.38
N GLU A 174 -6.71 15.88 -3.08
CA GLU A 174 -6.59 14.70 -3.93
C GLU A 174 -6.61 13.41 -3.10
N GLY A 175 -6.01 13.43 -1.91
CA GLY A 175 -6.07 12.35 -0.93
C GLY A 175 -7.45 12.15 -0.34
N GLU A 176 -8.19 13.23 -0.07
CA GLU A 176 -9.59 13.18 0.35
C GLU A 176 -10.50 12.63 -0.76
N LEU A 177 -10.25 12.98 -2.02
CA LEU A 177 -10.97 12.41 -3.16
C LEU A 177 -10.61 10.94 -3.38
N LEU A 178 -9.35 10.55 -3.15
CA LEU A 178 -8.95 9.15 -3.21
C LEU A 178 -9.67 8.33 -2.15
N SER A 179 -9.73 8.79 -0.89
CA SER A 179 -10.38 8.02 0.18
C SER A 179 -11.87 7.79 -0.10
N GLN A 180 -12.55 8.75 -0.74
CA GLN A 180 -13.93 8.60 -1.16
C GLN A 180 -14.16 7.49 -2.20
N THR A 181 -13.11 6.95 -2.85
CA THR A 181 -13.25 5.79 -3.75
C THR A 181 -13.33 4.46 -3.00
N PHE A 182 -12.96 4.43 -1.71
CA PHE A 182 -12.98 3.23 -0.88
C PHE A 182 -14.29 3.10 -0.10
N VAL A 183 -14.67 1.86 0.23
CA VAL A 183 -15.77 1.58 1.17
C VAL A 183 -15.26 1.74 2.59
N LYS A 184 -15.92 2.60 3.38
CA LYS A 184 -15.63 2.83 4.80
C LYS A 184 -14.12 3.01 5.10
N PRO A 185 -13.42 3.94 4.42
CA PRO A 185 -12.00 4.18 4.66
C PRO A 185 -11.77 4.65 6.09
N VAL A 186 -10.71 4.16 6.73
CA VAL A 186 -10.20 4.74 7.98
C VAL A 186 -9.34 5.95 7.62
N ILE A 187 -9.60 7.10 8.24
CA ILE A 187 -8.85 8.33 8.00
C ILE A 187 -8.03 8.68 9.24
N ILE A 188 -6.74 8.90 9.07
CA ILE A 188 -5.85 9.44 10.10
C ILE A 188 -5.28 10.76 9.57
N ARG A 189 -5.50 11.86 10.31
CA ARG A 189 -5.01 13.19 9.91
C ARG A 189 -3.76 13.57 10.70
N HIS A 190 -2.90 14.37 10.10
CA HIS A 190 -1.73 14.96 10.77
C HIS A 190 -1.46 16.38 10.29
N ALA A 191 -0.86 17.21 11.15
CA ALA A 191 -0.62 18.63 10.84
C ALA A 191 0.47 18.89 9.77
N LYS A 192 1.31 17.89 9.45
CA LYS A 192 2.45 18.04 8.53
C LYS A 192 2.03 18.06 7.05
N GLY A 193 2.94 18.52 6.20
CA GLY A 193 2.80 18.51 4.75
C GLY A 193 3.10 17.13 4.13
N HIS A 194 3.63 17.14 2.90
CA HIS A 194 3.88 15.94 2.11
C HIS A 194 5.03 15.07 2.69
N THR A 195 4.72 14.20 3.64
CA THR A 195 5.72 13.38 4.34
C THR A 195 5.11 12.11 4.91
N VAL A 196 5.92 11.04 5.05
CA VAL A 196 5.53 9.90 5.88
C VAL A 196 5.21 10.42 7.30
N PRO A 197 4.01 10.19 7.85
CA PRO A 197 3.61 10.77 9.12
C PRO A 197 4.30 10.09 10.30
N ARG A 198 4.50 10.86 11.36
CA ARG A 198 4.70 10.31 12.71
C ARG A 198 3.32 10.06 13.32
N LEU A 199 3.16 8.94 14.00
CA LEU A 199 1.91 8.61 14.67
C LEU A 199 1.92 9.19 16.09
N ASP A 200 0.91 9.99 16.43
CA ASP A 200 0.60 10.34 17.82
C ASP A 200 -0.25 9.25 18.48
N GLY A 201 -0.54 9.39 19.78
CA GLY A 201 -1.25 8.34 20.53
C GLY A 201 -2.63 7.97 19.97
N GLU A 202 -3.37 8.94 19.43
CA GLU A 202 -4.67 8.68 18.80
C GLU A 202 -4.51 7.97 17.45
N SER A 203 -3.53 8.40 16.64
CA SER A 203 -3.19 7.77 15.37
C SER A 203 -2.72 6.33 15.57
N VAL A 204 -1.89 6.08 16.58
CA VAL A 204 -1.44 4.73 16.98
C VAL A 204 -2.64 3.86 17.34
N LYS A 205 -3.50 4.33 18.24
CA LYS A 205 -4.70 3.59 18.65
C LYS A 205 -5.60 3.24 17.45
N THR A 206 -5.79 4.19 16.54
CA THR A 206 -6.59 4.00 15.33
C THR A 206 -5.95 2.98 14.39
N MET A 207 -4.62 3.07 14.19
CA MET A 207 -3.86 2.15 13.36
C MET A 207 -3.87 0.72 13.94
N LEU A 208 -3.65 0.56 15.24
CA LEU A 208 -3.72 -0.73 15.92
C LEU A 208 -5.12 -1.35 15.79
N GLY A 209 -6.18 -0.58 16.05
CA GLY A 209 -7.55 -1.08 15.87
C GLY A 209 -7.89 -1.42 14.42
N PHE A 210 -7.21 -0.83 13.43
CA PHE A 210 -7.30 -1.29 12.04
C PHE A 210 -6.56 -2.62 11.83
N ILE A 211 -5.32 -2.73 12.34
CA ILE A 211 -4.50 -3.95 12.24
C ILE A 211 -5.22 -5.14 12.87
N ASP A 212 -5.75 -4.97 14.09
CA ASP A 212 -6.47 -6.04 14.81
C ASP A 212 -7.63 -6.60 13.95
N ARG A 213 -8.44 -5.72 13.33
CA ARG A 213 -9.52 -6.14 12.43
C ARG A 213 -9.03 -6.91 11.20
N ILE A 214 -7.87 -6.55 10.65
CA ILE A 214 -7.29 -7.24 9.50
C ILE A 214 -6.77 -8.62 9.91
N GLU A 215 -6.09 -8.70 11.05
CA GLU A 215 -5.58 -9.97 11.58
C GLU A 215 -6.71 -10.94 11.90
N ASP A 216 -7.80 -10.48 12.54
CA ASP A 216 -9.00 -11.25 12.80
C ASP A 216 -9.63 -11.81 11.49
N SER A 217 -9.72 -10.96 10.47
CA SER A 217 -10.24 -11.36 9.16
C SER A 217 -9.33 -12.38 8.46
N CYS A 218 -8.01 -12.24 8.59
CA CYS A 218 -7.04 -13.17 8.01
C CYS A 218 -7.05 -14.53 8.72
N ALA A 219 -7.15 -14.54 10.05
CA ALA A 219 -7.24 -15.76 10.84
C ALA A 219 -8.49 -16.57 10.48
N SER A 220 -9.62 -15.89 10.30
CA SER A 220 -10.89 -16.52 9.88
C SER A 220 -10.79 -17.17 8.50
N SER A 221 -10.18 -16.48 7.51
CA SER A 221 -10.01 -17.04 6.16
C SER A 221 -9.13 -18.29 6.10
N HIS A 222 -8.16 -18.43 7.00
CA HIS A 222 -7.30 -19.62 7.08
C HIS A 222 -7.99 -20.83 7.71
N ILE A 223 -9.07 -20.62 8.47
CA ILE A 223 -9.90 -21.69 9.01
C ILE A 223 -10.79 -22.23 7.89
N ASP A 224 -11.45 -21.35 7.13
CA ASP A 224 -12.35 -21.74 6.04
C ASP A 224 -11.60 -22.49 4.93
N GLU A 225 -10.44 -22.01 4.47
CA GLU A 225 -9.62 -22.72 3.46
C GLU A 225 -9.15 -24.09 3.95
N LYS A 226 -8.86 -24.25 5.25
CA LYS A 226 -8.48 -25.55 5.82
C LYS A 226 -9.66 -26.51 5.91
N VAL A 227 -10.85 -26.03 6.28
CA VAL A 227 -12.05 -26.87 6.32
C VAL A 227 -12.40 -27.37 4.92
N GLU A 228 -12.33 -26.49 3.91
CA GLU A 228 -12.64 -26.84 2.52
C GLU A 228 -11.64 -27.86 1.94
N LEU A 229 -10.34 -27.74 2.27
CA LEU A 229 -9.31 -28.73 1.89
C LEU A 229 -9.51 -30.09 2.60
N VAL A 230 -9.88 -30.09 3.88
CA VAL A 230 -10.13 -31.33 4.64
C VAL A 230 -11.40 -32.03 4.15
N GLU A 231 -12.44 -31.29 3.77
CA GLU A 231 -13.64 -31.87 3.16
C GLU A 231 -13.34 -32.48 1.79
N LEU A 232 -12.48 -31.87 0.97
CA LEU A 232 -12.05 -32.44 -0.30
C LEU A 232 -11.20 -33.71 -0.15
N GLU A 233 -10.34 -33.80 0.88
CA GLU A 233 -9.56 -35.01 1.19
C GLU A 233 -10.42 -36.13 1.76
N CYS A 234 -11.53 -35.83 2.44
CA CYS A 234 -12.44 -36.84 2.99
C CYS A 234 -13.41 -37.45 1.94
N VAL A 235 -13.47 -36.86 0.74
CA VAL A 235 -14.37 -37.28 -0.36
C VAL A 235 -13.59 -37.96 -1.51
N ALA A 236 -12.27 -38.15 -1.34
CA ALA A 236 -11.38 -38.83 -2.30
C ALA A 236 -11.10 -40.29 -1.94
#